data_AF-A0A2V3JJR6-F1
#
_entry.id   AF-A0A2V3JJR6-F1
#
_cell.length_a   1.000
_cell.length_b   1.000
_cell.length_c   1.000
_cell.angle_alpha   90.00
_cell.angle_beta   90.00
_cell.angle_gamma   90.00
#
_symmetry.space_group_name_H-M   'P 1'
#
loop_
_entity.id
_entity.type
_entity.pdbx_description
1 polymer ?
#
loop_
_entity_poly.entity_id
_entity_poly.type
_entity_poly.pdbx_seq_one_letter_code
_entity_poly.pdbx_strand_id
1 'polypeptide(L)'
;MHYAHARNRGVVPVAFTDNSDLYGAIQEDGINIVAQHVMRQRPSLFNYGTDLVASNPELLCKTIDPAPAVLERGNPLISVEDPLPVLGTNGAVALNFCFQLTDVKVDFHPGNVITLPPELNPPLGAQHFAIQVHVCGGLGCPSKEIVDEIEDITPTLTHRVPKEGAPIVPHPRMECFCLDLFVVGHAEVTGTVGNQRLLGKIDGLEIADIEPEGLENSLECYLNLLLQLVILPRASFAIENMVLGILNLATITLSASTTVPNNPVIEDDQLKIFIDCEVS
;
A
#
# COMPACT_ATOMS: atom_id res chain seq x y z
N MET A 1 0.97 -45.33 -54.84
CA MET A 1 0.65 -45.92 -53.52
C MET A 1 1.13 -44.93 -52.47
N HIS A 2 0.19 -44.21 -51.88
CA HIS A 2 0.42 -43.11 -50.96
C HIS A 2 0.84 -43.62 -49.57
N TYR A 3 1.91 -43.04 -49.02
CA TYR A 3 2.17 -43.07 -47.57
C TYR A 3 1.48 -41.86 -46.94
N ALA A 4 0.51 -42.13 -46.07
CA ALA A 4 -0.13 -41.16 -45.21
C ALA A 4 0.75 -40.94 -43.97
N HIS A 5 1.28 -39.73 -43.79
CA HIS A 5 1.79 -39.27 -42.51
C HIS A 5 0.72 -38.37 -41.89
N ALA A 6 0.05 -38.88 -40.85
CA ALA A 6 -0.75 -38.07 -39.95
C ALA A 6 0.18 -37.06 -39.27
N ARG A 7 0.06 -35.78 -39.61
CA ARG A 7 0.61 -34.69 -38.79
C ARG A 7 -0.46 -34.29 -37.80
N ASN A 8 -0.19 -34.60 -36.54
CA ASN A 8 -0.68 -33.89 -35.37
C ASN A 8 -0.79 -32.40 -35.71
N ARG A 9 -2.02 -31.86 -35.76
CA ARG A 9 -2.23 -30.41 -35.69
C ARG A 9 -1.93 -30.04 -34.25
N GLY A 10 -0.66 -29.72 -34.03
CA GLY A 10 -0.22 -29.09 -32.80
C GLY A 10 -1.12 -27.90 -32.51
N VAL A 11 -1.47 -27.75 -31.25
CA VAL A 11 -1.84 -26.47 -30.66
C VAL A 11 -0.77 -25.49 -31.12
N VAL A 12 -1.14 -24.59 -32.02
CA VAL A 12 -0.29 -23.45 -32.37
C VAL A 12 -0.19 -22.66 -31.06
N PRO A 13 1.03 -22.43 -30.51
CA PRO A 13 1.16 -21.50 -29.41
C PRO A 13 0.66 -20.16 -29.94
N VAL A 14 -0.44 -19.67 -29.37
CA VAL A 14 -0.94 -18.32 -29.63
C VAL A 14 0.19 -17.39 -29.20
N ALA A 15 0.76 -16.63 -30.15
CA ALA A 15 1.78 -15.67 -29.78
C ALA A 15 1.08 -14.56 -28.97
N PHE A 16 1.73 -14.07 -27.92
CA PHE A 16 1.17 -13.06 -27.01
C PHE A 16 0.77 -11.74 -27.69
N THR A 17 1.12 -11.57 -28.97
CA THR A 17 0.81 -10.42 -29.82
C THR A 17 -0.15 -10.75 -30.98
N ASP A 18 -0.82 -11.90 -30.97
CA ASP A 18 -1.74 -12.28 -32.06
C ASP A 18 -2.96 -11.35 -32.15
N ASN A 19 -3.26 -10.61 -31.08
CA ASN A 19 -4.40 -9.70 -30.99
C ASN A 19 -4.00 -8.25 -30.60
N SER A 20 -2.70 -7.97 -30.41
CA SER A 20 -2.22 -6.64 -30.01
C SER A 20 -0.78 -6.42 -30.49
N ASP A 21 -0.40 -5.15 -30.71
CA ASP A 21 0.95 -4.83 -31.19
C ASP A 21 2.02 -4.98 -30.10
N LEU A 22 1.67 -4.68 -28.85
CA LEU A 22 2.54 -4.76 -27.68
C LEU A 22 1.80 -5.43 -26.52
N TYR A 23 2.53 -6.12 -25.66
CA TYR A 23 2.01 -6.60 -24.38
C TYR A 23 3.02 -6.30 -23.27
N GLY A 24 2.50 -5.95 -22.09
CA GLY A 24 3.27 -5.81 -20.86
C GLY A 24 2.66 -6.69 -19.78
N ALA A 25 3.49 -7.31 -18.95
CA ALA A 25 3.04 -8.09 -17.82
C ALA A 25 3.89 -7.76 -16.59
N ILE A 26 3.24 -7.69 -15.43
CA ILE A 26 3.89 -7.51 -14.13
C ILE A 26 3.53 -8.72 -13.28
N GLN A 27 4.56 -9.45 -12.82
CA GLN A 27 4.41 -10.57 -11.90
C GLN A 27 4.34 -10.06 -10.46
N GLU A 28 3.47 -10.64 -9.64
CA GLU A 28 3.32 -10.27 -8.22
C GLU A 28 4.63 -10.41 -7.43
N ASP A 29 5.43 -11.46 -7.68
CA ASP A 29 6.72 -11.67 -7.01
C ASP A 29 7.66 -10.49 -7.25
N GLY A 30 7.63 -9.92 -8.47
CA GLY A 30 8.38 -8.71 -8.80
C GLY A 30 7.94 -7.52 -7.96
N ILE A 31 6.63 -7.34 -7.78
CA ILE A 31 6.06 -6.27 -6.94
C ILE A 31 6.49 -6.45 -5.48
N ASN A 32 6.35 -7.67 -4.96
CA ASN A 32 6.67 -8.02 -3.58
C ASN A 32 8.17 -7.79 -3.28
N ILE A 33 9.06 -8.21 -4.18
CA ILE A 33 10.51 -7.96 -4.05
C ILE A 33 10.82 -6.45 -4.07
N VAL A 34 10.19 -5.69 -4.98
CA VAL A 34 10.41 -4.24 -5.08
C VAL A 34 9.90 -3.53 -3.83
N ALA A 35 8.72 -3.90 -3.33
CA ALA A 35 8.16 -3.34 -2.10
C ALA A 35 9.13 -3.54 -0.92
N GLN A 36 9.57 -4.78 -0.69
CA GLN A 36 10.56 -5.07 0.36
C GLN A 36 11.87 -4.32 0.15
N HIS A 37 12.36 -4.23 -1.09
CA HIS A 37 13.57 -3.47 -1.39
C HIS A 37 13.42 -1.98 -1.02
N VAL A 38 12.30 -1.35 -1.40
CA VAL A 38 12.03 0.06 -1.09
C VAL A 38 11.91 0.27 0.42
N MET A 39 11.21 -0.61 1.13
CA MET A 39 11.09 -0.55 2.60
C MET A 39 12.45 -0.57 3.30
N ARG A 40 13.39 -1.40 2.82
CA ARG A 40 14.75 -1.47 3.38
C ARG A 40 15.63 -0.27 2.99
N GLN A 41 15.44 0.30 1.80
CA GLN A 41 16.23 1.46 1.32
C GLN A 41 15.70 2.80 1.83
N ARG A 42 14.41 2.90 2.14
CA ARG A 42 13.72 4.11 2.59
C ARG A 42 12.79 3.82 3.79
N PRO A 43 13.32 3.30 4.91
CA PRO A 43 12.51 2.91 6.07
C PRO A 43 11.65 4.04 6.64
N SER A 44 12.08 5.31 6.56
CA SER A 44 11.27 6.44 7.05
C SER A 44 9.95 6.63 6.30
N LEU A 45 9.78 6.07 5.09
CA LEU A 45 8.50 6.12 4.37
C LEU A 45 7.45 5.17 4.96
N PHE A 46 7.85 4.28 5.86
CA PHE A 46 7.01 3.22 6.42
C PHE A 46 6.99 3.22 7.95
N ASN A 47 7.90 3.96 8.59
CA ASN A 47 8.00 4.05 10.04
C ASN A 47 7.84 5.50 10.45
N TYR A 48 6.87 5.73 11.32
CA TYR A 48 6.47 7.04 11.83
C TYR A 48 6.50 7.00 13.35
N GLY A 49 6.90 8.10 13.98
CA GLY A 49 6.85 8.20 15.43
C GLY A 49 7.28 9.57 15.91
N THR A 50 7.13 9.81 17.20
CA THR A 50 7.57 11.07 17.79
C THR A 50 9.09 11.15 17.87
N ASP A 51 9.62 12.35 18.12
CA ASP A 51 11.05 12.59 18.28
C ASP A 51 11.70 11.69 19.35
N LEU A 52 10.95 11.36 20.42
CA LEU A 52 11.38 10.41 21.44
C LEU A 52 11.63 9.02 20.84
N VAL A 53 10.71 8.52 20.00
CA VAL A 53 10.85 7.21 19.35
C VAL A 53 11.98 7.24 18.32
N ALA A 54 12.09 8.33 17.55
CA ALA A 54 13.15 8.50 16.57
C ALA A 54 14.54 8.48 17.19
N SER A 55 14.67 9.07 18.39
CA SER A 55 15.91 9.09 19.17
C SER A 55 16.17 7.80 19.96
N ASN A 56 15.14 6.97 20.17
CA ASN A 56 15.20 5.72 20.94
C ASN A 56 14.46 4.59 20.18
N PRO A 57 15.05 4.05 19.09
CA PRO A 57 14.38 3.09 18.21
C PRO A 57 13.98 1.77 18.89
N GLU A 58 14.50 1.46 20.07
CA GLU A 58 14.07 0.34 20.91
C GLU A 58 12.63 0.47 21.42
N LEU A 59 12.05 1.67 21.35
CA LEU A 59 10.64 1.93 21.67
C LEU A 59 9.70 1.50 20.54
N LEU A 60 10.21 1.18 19.35
CA LEU A 60 9.38 0.69 18.25
C LEU A 60 8.76 -0.67 18.57
N CYS A 61 7.54 -0.89 18.07
CA CYS A 61 6.84 -2.16 18.23
C CYS A 61 7.44 -3.30 17.40
N LYS A 62 8.13 -2.95 16.31
CA LYS A 62 8.93 -3.87 15.50
C LYS A 62 10.28 -3.26 15.17
N THR A 63 11.31 -4.10 15.20
CA THR A 63 12.64 -3.72 14.75
C THR A 63 12.64 -3.45 13.25
N ILE A 64 13.30 -2.38 12.82
CA ILE A 64 13.52 -2.05 11.42
C ILE A 64 14.74 -2.81 10.91
N ASP A 65 14.65 -3.46 9.75
CA ASP A 65 15.79 -4.08 9.03
C ASP A 65 16.21 -3.21 7.82
N PRO A 66 16.96 -2.12 8.03
CA PRO A 66 17.39 -1.26 6.94
C PRO A 66 18.52 -1.89 6.12
N ALA A 67 18.64 -1.48 4.86
CA ALA A 67 19.81 -1.81 4.06
C ALA A 67 21.09 -1.19 4.67
N PRO A 68 22.26 -1.84 4.61
CA PRO A 68 23.49 -1.31 5.22
C PRO A 68 23.84 0.12 4.79
N ALA A 69 23.64 0.45 3.51
CA ALA A 69 23.90 1.78 2.96
C ALA A 69 23.02 2.90 3.57
N VAL A 70 21.87 2.58 4.14
CA VAL A 70 21.01 3.53 4.86
C VAL A 70 21.69 3.94 6.16
N LEU A 71 22.21 2.97 6.91
CA LEU A 71 22.94 3.19 8.16
C LEU A 71 24.26 3.94 7.90
N GLU A 72 25.04 3.52 6.90
CA GLU A 72 26.31 4.15 6.54
C GLU A 72 26.17 5.63 6.16
N ARG A 73 25.04 6.01 5.57
CA ARG A 73 24.76 7.39 5.14
C ARG A 73 24.03 8.22 6.20
N GLY A 74 23.66 7.63 7.33
CA GLY A 74 22.86 8.30 8.36
C GLY A 74 21.48 8.74 7.85
N ASN A 75 20.90 8.00 6.90
CA ASN A 75 19.54 8.29 6.44
C ASN A 75 18.55 8.00 7.59
N PRO A 76 17.47 8.79 7.71
CA PRO A 76 16.49 8.58 8.77
C PRO A 76 15.80 7.22 8.63
N LEU A 77 15.63 6.53 9.75
CA LEU A 77 14.86 5.28 9.82
C LEU A 77 13.38 5.52 10.08
N ILE A 78 13.05 6.66 10.71
CA ILE A 78 11.72 7.01 11.19
C ILE A 78 11.42 8.44 10.70
N SER A 79 10.23 8.66 10.16
CA SER A 79 9.68 10.00 9.95
C SER A 79 9.15 10.54 11.28
N VAL A 80 9.64 11.73 11.66
CA VAL A 80 9.25 12.37 12.92
C VAL A 80 7.91 13.07 12.75
N GLU A 81 6.95 12.71 13.60
CA GLU A 81 5.61 13.28 13.65
C GLU A 81 5.35 13.97 15.01
N ASP A 82 4.42 14.91 15.03
CA ASP A 82 4.01 15.58 16.26
C ASP A 82 3.30 14.60 17.22
N PRO A 83 3.56 14.66 18.54
CA PRO A 83 2.89 13.83 19.53
C PRO A 83 1.36 13.94 19.51
N LEU A 84 0.67 12.86 19.88
CA LEU A 84 -0.79 12.80 19.87
C LEU A 84 -1.38 13.67 21.00
N PRO A 85 -2.13 14.73 20.69
CA PRO A 85 -2.64 15.64 21.72
C PRO A 85 -3.76 14.96 22.54
N VAL A 86 -3.72 15.15 23.86
CA VAL A 86 -4.84 14.73 24.72
C VAL A 86 -5.93 15.78 24.66
N LEU A 87 -7.10 15.38 24.16
CA LEU A 87 -8.25 16.27 23.99
C LEU A 87 -8.68 16.88 25.33
N GLY A 88 -9.08 18.15 25.31
CA GLY A 88 -9.50 18.89 26.50
C GLY A 88 -8.35 19.53 27.31
N THR A 89 -7.09 19.23 26.98
CA THR A 89 -5.93 19.81 27.66
C THR A 89 -5.42 21.11 27.02
N ASN A 90 -6.04 21.59 25.94
CA ASN A 90 -5.60 22.74 25.15
C ASN A 90 -4.12 22.64 24.68
N GLY A 91 -3.66 21.42 24.41
CA GLY A 91 -2.27 21.15 24.03
C GLY A 91 -1.30 21.16 25.21
N ALA A 92 -1.78 21.10 26.46
CA ALA A 92 -0.92 20.98 27.63
C ALA A 92 -0.40 19.55 27.83
N VAL A 93 -0.96 18.56 27.15
CA VAL A 93 -0.57 17.15 27.29
C VAL A 93 -0.59 16.50 25.91
N ALA A 94 0.49 15.79 25.58
CA ALA A 94 0.54 14.96 24.40
C ALA A 94 1.29 13.64 24.66
N LEU A 95 0.95 12.63 23.86
CA LEU A 95 1.44 11.26 24.00
C LEU A 95 2.43 10.91 22.88
N ASN A 96 3.50 10.21 23.25
CA ASN A 96 4.39 9.60 22.29
C ASN A 96 3.71 8.42 21.61
N PHE A 97 4.00 8.20 20.34
CA PHE A 97 3.48 7.06 19.59
C PHE A 97 4.49 6.61 18.54
N CYS A 98 4.27 5.40 18.03
CA CYS A 98 4.87 4.91 16.80
C CYS A 98 3.81 4.22 15.94
N PHE A 99 4.04 4.24 14.62
CA PHE A 99 3.24 3.56 13.62
C PHE A 99 4.16 3.03 12.52
N GLN A 100 4.02 1.75 12.20
CA GLN A 100 4.94 1.04 11.32
C GLN A 100 4.14 0.20 10.33
N LEU A 101 4.34 0.44 9.05
CA LEU A 101 4.01 -0.50 8.00
C LEU A 101 5.20 -1.45 7.86
N THR A 102 4.98 -2.72 8.19
CA THR A 102 6.07 -3.70 8.43
C THR A 102 6.18 -4.76 7.36
N ASP A 103 5.10 -5.02 6.62
CA ASP A 103 5.10 -5.88 5.45
C ASP A 103 4.00 -5.45 4.47
N VAL A 104 4.24 -5.67 3.17
CA VAL A 104 3.24 -5.51 2.10
C VAL A 104 3.38 -6.67 1.13
N LYS A 105 2.26 -7.31 0.85
CA LYS A 105 2.17 -8.36 -0.17
C LYS A 105 1.07 -8.04 -1.16
N VAL A 106 1.31 -8.41 -2.40
CA VAL A 106 0.34 -8.42 -3.49
C VAL A 106 0.22 -9.87 -3.97
N ASP A 107 -1.01 -10.26 -4.29
CA ASP A 107 -1.38 -11.60 -4.78
C ASP A 107 -2.39 -11.42 -5.92
N PHE A 108 -2.07 -11.89 -7.11
CA PHE A 108 -2.92 -11.88 -8.28
C PHE A 108 -3.66 -13.22 -8.38
N HIS A 109 -4.81 -13.23 -9.05
CA HIS A 109 -5.52 -14.48 -9.30
C HIS A 109 -4.60 -15.52 -9.98
N PRO A 110 -4.55 -16.79 -9.51
CA PRO A 110 -5.52 -17.49 -8.65
C PRO A 110 -5.50 -17.25 -7.14
N GLY A 111 -4.52 -16.53 -6.58
CA GLY A 111 -4.44 -16.25 -5.14
C GLY A 111 -3.76 -17.37 -4.36
N ASN A 112 -2.43 -17.32 -4.28
CA ASN A 112 -1.58 -18.35 -3.65
C ASN A 112 -0.63 -17.79 -2.59
N VAL A 113 -0.56 -16.47 -2.41
CA VAL A 113 0.35 -15.81 -1.46
C VAL A 113 -0.38 -15.32 -0.21
N ILE A 114 -1.61 -14.82 -0.36
CA ILE A 114 -2.41 -14.22 0.71
C ILE A 114 -3.58 -15.14 1.06
N THR A 115 -3.74 -15.42 2.35
CA THR A 115 -4.96 -16.07 2.87
C THR A 115 -5.95 -14.99 3.25
N LEU A 116 -7.02 -14.84 2.46
CA LEU A 116 -8.04 -13.81 2.69
C LEU A 116 -8.95 -14.16 3.89
N PRO A 117 -9.37 -13.16 4.67
CA PRO A 117 -10.36 -13.35 5.72
C PRO A 117 -11.75 -13.67 5.12
N PRO A 118 -12.63 -14.38 5.86
CA PRO A 118 -13.95 -14.81 5.39
C PRO A 118 -14.83 -13.69 4.79
N GLU A 119 -14.70 -12.48 5.33
CA GLU A 119 -15.44 -11.26 4.97
C GLU A 119 -15.17 -10.85 3.50
N LEU A 120 -13.99 -11.20 2.98
CA LEU A 120 -13.58 -10.93 1.60
C LEU A 120 -13.84 -12.09 0.63
N ASN A 121 -14.65 -13.08 1.03
CA ASN A 121 -15.13 -14.18 0.19
C ASN A 121 -14.01 -15.01 -0.51
N PRO A 122 -13.08 -15.64 0.24
CA PRO A 122 -12.05 -16.51 -0.34
C PRO A 122 -12.66 -17.67 -1.16
N PRO A 123 -12.00 -18.14 -2.24
CA PRO A 123 -10.69 -17.73 -2.74
C PRO A 123 -10.73 -16.44 -3.57
N LEU A 124 -9.56 -15.87 -3.90
CA LEU A 124 -9.46 -14.68 -4.74
C LEU A 124 -10.13 -14.89 -6.11
N GLY A 125 -11.13 -14.05 -6.41
CA GLY A 125 -11.91 -14.13 -7.63
C GLY A 125 -11.09 -13.93 -8.90
N ALA A 126 -11.56 -14.46 -10.04
CA ALA A 126 -10.95 -14.20 -11.34
C ALA A 126 -10.95 -12.69 -11.64
N GLN A 127 -9.91 -12.19 -12.32
CA GLN A 127 -9.73 -10.75 -12.61
C GLN A 127 -9.53 -9.86 -11.38
N HIS A 128 -9.23 -10.43 -10.21
CA HIS A 128 -8.97 -9.68 -8.99
C HIS A 128 -7.53 -9.86 -8.50
N PHE A 129 -7.09 -8.89 -7.72
CA PHE A 129 -5.88 -8.92 -6.93
C PHE A 129 -6.22 -8.73 -5.45
N ALA A 130 -5.35 -9.21 -4.58
CA ALA A 130 -5.36 -8.96 -3.16
C ALA A 130 -4.09 -8.22 -2.74
N ILE A 131 -4.22 -7.38 -1.71
CA ILE A 131 -3.10 -6.74 -1.01
C ILE A 131 -3.25 -7.06 0.47
N GLN A 132 -2.17 -7.51 1.11
CA GLN A 132 -2.07 -7.67 2.56
C GLN A 132 -1.03 -6.67 3.07
N VAL A 133 -1.39 -5.90 4.10
CA VAL A 133 -0.48 -4.97 4.77
C VAL A 133 -0.43 -5.31 6.25
N HIS A 134 0.77 -5.61 6.76
CA HIS A 134 0.99 -5.81 8.19
C HIS A 134 1.41 -4.49 8.84
N VAL A 135 0.62 -4.03 9.80
CA VAL A 135 0.83 -2.75 10.48
C VAL A 135 1.02 -2.99 11.97
N CYS A 136 2.00 -2.33 12.57
CA CYS A 136 2.17 -2.29 14.02
C CYS A 136 2.14 -0.85 14.52
N GLY A 137 1.51 -0.62 15.66
CA GLY A 137 1.42 0.69 16.29
C GLY A 137 1.62 0.57 17.79
N GLY A 138 2.03 1.68 18.41
CA GLY A 138 2.20 1.73 19.86
C GLY A 138 1.96 3.11 20.42
N LEU A 139 1.35 3.18 21.59
CA LEU A 139 1.08 4.42 22.31
C LEU A 139 1.81 4.40 23.66
N GLY A 140 2.52 5.49 23.97
CA GLY A 140 3.24 5.68 25.23
C GLY A 140 2.29 6.16 26.33
N CYS A 141 1.38 5.30 26.78
CA CYS A 141 0.41 5.62 27.83
C CYS A 141 1.10 5.77 29.19
N PRO A 142 1.06 6.95 29.84
CA PRO A 142 1.69 7.14 31.15
C PRO A 142 1.10 6.23 32.22
N SER A 143 1.91 5.89 33.23
CA SER A 143 1.39 5.16 34.40
C SER A 143 0.47 6.06 35.22
N LYS A 144 -0.38 5.45 36.03
CA LYS A 144 -1.34 6.19 36.86
C LYS A 144 -0.64 7.19 37.79
N GLU A 145 0.53 6.85 38.31
CA GLU A 145 1.31 7.71 39.19
C GLU A 145 1.73 9.01 38.47
N ILE A 146 2.18 8.90 37.23
CA ILE A 146 2.54 10.07 36.40
C ILE A 146 1.30 10.91 36.12
N VAL A 147 0.16 10.28 35.84
CA VAL A 147 -1.10 10.99 35.59
C VAL A 147 -1.59 11.74 36.84
N ASP A 148 -1.48 11.11 38.02
CA ASP A 148 -1.89 11.70 39.30
C ASP A 148 -0.97 12.89 39.71
N GLU A 149 0.26 12.93 39.21
CA GLU A 149 1.22 14.04 39.39
C GLU A 149 1.02 15.21 38.41
N ILE A 150 0.27 15.00 37.32
CA ILE A 150 -0.12 16.10 36.42
C ILE A 150 -1.16 16.94 37.19
N GLU A 151 -0.66 17.93 37.92
CA GLU A 151 -1.50 18.87 38.69
C GLU A 151 -2.63 19.42 37.83
N ASP A 152 -3.79 19.60 38.47
CA ASP A 152 -5.06 20.07 37.93
C ASP A 152 -4.85 21.17 36.87
N ILE A 153 -4.74 20.76 35.59
CA ILE A 153 -4.59 21.67 34.45
C ILE A 153 -5.96 22.31 34.29
N THR A 154 -6.29 23.24 35.18
CA THR A 154 -7.55 23.96 35.13
C THR A 154 -7.52 24.70 33.79
N PRO A 155 -8.42 24.40 32.85
CA PRO A 155 -8.41 25.09 31.57
C PRO A 155 -8.82 26.53 31.84
N THR A 156 -7.84 27.42 32.05
CA THR A 156 -8.09 28.85 31.95
C THR A 156 -8.63 29.06 30.54
N LEU A 157 -9.93 29.35 30.43
CA LEU A 157 -10.71 29.64 29.20
C LEU A 157 -10.21 30.90 28.46
N THR A 158 -8.94 31.26 28.62
CA THR A 158 -8.31 32.26 27.77
C THR A 158 -7.95 31.57 26.47
N HIS A 159 -8.52 32.06 25.36
CA HIS A 159 -8.05 31.84 23.98
C HIS A 159 -6.58 32.30 23.82
N ARG A 160 -5.66 31.66 24.53
CA ARG A 160 -4.24 31.78 24.26
C ARG A 160 -3.90 30.65 23.32
N VAL A 161 -3.52 31.05 22.11
CA VAL A 161 -2.77 30.22 21.17
C VAL A 161 -1.75 29.41 21.98
N PRO A 162 -1.72 28.06 21.85
CA PRO A 162 -0.75 27.24 22.54
C PRO A 162 0.65 27.81 22.33
N LYS A 163 1.37 28.01 23.42
CA LYS A 163 2.80 28.27 23.36
C LYS A 163 3.44 27.03 22.74
N GLU A 164 4.35 27.24 21.81
CA GLU A 164 5.16 26.20 21.16
C GLU A 164 5.66 25.17 22.19
N GLY A 165 5.36 23.89 21.94
CA GLY A 165 5.73 22.73 22.78
C GLY A 165 4.69 22.33 23.82
N ALA A 166 3.73 21.47 23.43
CA ALA A 166 2.92 20.73 24.39
C ALA A 166 3.84 19.91 25.32
N PRO A 167 3.64 19.92 26.65
CA PRO A 167 4.29 18.97 27.54
C PRO A 167 4.00 17.54 27.08
N ILE A 168 5.04 16.89 26.57
CA ILE A 168 5.01 15.48 26.22
C ILE A 168 5.10 14.70 27.54
N VAL A 169 4.13 13.84 27.82
CA VAL A 169 4.19 13.01 29.03
C VAL A 169 5.18 11.87 28.76
N PRO A 170 6.30 11.80 29.49
CA PRO A 170 7.28 10.75 29.27
C PRO A 170 6.68 9.41 29.67
N HIS A 171 6.73 8.42 28.77
CA HIS A 171 6.50 7.02 29.13
C HIS A 171 7.61 6.15 28.54
N PRO A 172 8.27 5.29 29.35
CA PRO A 172 9.46 4.57 28.91
C PRO A 172 9.17 3.35 28.02
N ARG A 173 7.90 3.05 27.72
CA ARG A 173 7.51 1.89 26.90
C ARG A 173 6.36 2.26 25.95
N MET A 174 6.17 1.47 24.90
CA MET A 174 5.00 1.57 24.04
C MET A 174 4.06 0.40 24.32
N GLU A 175 2.77 0.69 24.46
CA GLU A 175 1.73 -0.33 24.45
C GLU A 175 1.45 -0.71 22.99
N CYS A 176 2.08 -1.80 22.56
CA CYS A 176 2.15 -2.20 21.16
C CYS A 176 1.01 -3.14 20.74
N PHE A 177 0.55 -2.97 19.52
CA PHE A 177 -0.37 -3.86 18.82
C PHE A 177 0.06 -4.03 17.35
N CYS A 178 -0.41 -5.09 16.70
CA CYS A 178 -0.26 -5.27 15.25
C CYS A 178 -1.58 -5.77 14.66
N LEU A 179 -1.85 -5.37 13.43
CA LEU A 179 -3.06 -5.67 12.67
C LEU A 179 -2.68 -6.04 11.24
N ASP A 180 -3.51 -6.88 10.64
CA ASP A 180 -3.44 -7.19 9.22
C ASP A 180 -4.60 -6.51 8.49
N LEU A 181 -4.27 -5.71 7.48
CA LEU A 181 -5.23 -5.08 6.58
C LEU A 181 -5.23 -5.87 5.26
N PHE A 182 -6.41 -6.25 4.79
CA PHE A 182 -6.63 -6.94 3.54
C PHE A 182 -7.45 -6.06 2.59
N VAL A 183 -7.05 -6.02 1.32
CA VAL A 183 -7.75 -5.30 0.27
C VAL A 183 -7.92 -6.25 -0.91
N VAL A 184 -9.13 -6.34 -1.46
CA VAL A 184 -9.42 -7.00 -2.74
C VAL A 184 -9.82 -5.94 -3.74
N GLY A 185 -9.32 -6.07 -4.97
CA GLY A 185 -9.58 -5.11 -6.03
C GLY A 185 -9.41 -5.68 -7.43
N HIS A 186 -9.70 -4.87 -8.42
CA HIS A 186 -9.49 -5.18 -9.84
C HIS A 186 -8.83 -3.99 -10.57
N ALA A 187 -8.34 -4.23 -11.77
CA ALA A 187 -7.69 -3.20 -12.59
C ALA A 187 -8.57 -2.81 -13.78
N GLU A 188 -8.57 -1.53 -14.13
CA GLU A 188 -9.30 -0.97 -15.27
C GLU A 188 -8.39 -0.05 -16.09
N VAL A 189 -8.66 0.03 -17.40
CA VAL A 189 -8.12 1.10 -18.25
C VAL A 189 -9.13 2.25 -18.31
N THR A 190 -8.66 3.47 -18.07
CA THR A 190 -9.48 4.69 -18.11
C THR A 190 -8.84 5.75 -19.02
N GLY A 191 -9.63 6.70 -19.52
CA GLY A 191 -9.14 7.81 -20.35
C GLY A 191 -9.37 7.63 -21.86
N THR A 192 -8.92 8.61 -22.63
CA THR A 192 -9.02 8.62 -24.10
C THR A 192 -7.79 7.97 -24.74
N VAL A 193 -7.92 7.44 -25.95
CA VAL A 193 -6.81 6.93 -26.78
C VAL A 193 -5.63 7.94 -26.77
N GLY A 194 -4.40 7.47 -26.59
CA GLY A 194 -3.20 8.31 -26.44
C GLY A 194 -3.05 8.99 -25.07
N ASN A 195 -3.95 8.75 -24.12
CA ASN A 195 -3.83 9.23 -22.73
C ASN A 195 -4.53 8.27 -21.76
N GLN A 196 -4.50 6.98 -22.07
CA GLN A 196 -5.09 5.97 -21.22
C GLN A 196 -4.20 5.66 -20.01
N ARG A 197 -4.86 5.35 -18.89
CA ARG A 197 -4.22 5.07 -17.60
C ARG A 197 -4.73 3.74 -17.05
N LEU A 198 -3.81 2.98 -16.48
CA LEU A 198 -4.12 1.80 -15.69
C LEU A 198 -4.43 2.23 -14.26
N LEU A 199 -5.62 1.87 -13.77
CA LEU A 199 -6.12 2.24 -12.46
C LEU A 199 -6.59 1.01 -11.70
N GLY A 200 -6.16 0.85 -10.45
CA GLY A 200 -6.74 -0.11 -9.52
C GLY A 200 -8.03 0.42 -8.90
N LYS A 201 -8.99 -0.48 -8.69
CA LYS A 201 -10.25 -0.27 -7.97
C LYS A 201 -10.29 -1.17 -6.75
N ILE A 202 -10.97 -0.73 -5.70
CA ILE A 202 -11.15 -1.51 -4.47
C ILE A 202 -12.58 -2.03 -4.46
N ASP A 203 -12.69 -3.35 -4.30
CA ASP A 203 -13.95 -4.07 -4.19
C ASP A 203 -14.29 -4.42 -2.74
N GLY A 204 -13.26 -4.65 -1.92
CA GLY A 204 -13.40 -4.92 -0.50
C GLY A 204 -12.15 -4.55 0.29
N LEU A 205 -12.35 -4.20 1.56
CA LEU A 205 -11.30 -3.89 2.52
C LEU A 205 -11.74 -4.46 3.87
N GLU A 206 -10.82 -5.11 4.57
CA GLU A 206 -11.05 -5.74 5.88
C GLU A 206 -9.84 -5.53 6.79
N ILE A 207 -10.04 -5.17 8.05
CA ILE A 207 -9.00 -5.21 9.09
C ILE A 207 -9.25 -6.40 9.99
N ALA A 208 -8.29 -7.34 10.08
CA ALA A 208 -8.48 -8.49 10.94
C ALA A 208 -8.53 -8.12 12.44
N ASP A 209 -9.48 -8.75 13.13
CA ASP A 209 -9.57 -8.83 14.59
C ASP A 209 -9.79 -7.48 15.33
N ILE A 210 -10.57 -6.54 14.75
CA ILE A 210 -10.99 -5.32 15.46
C ILE A 210 -12.39 -5.47 16.04
N GLU A 211 -12.50 -5.31 17.36
CA GLU A 211 -13.78 -5.15 18.04
C GLU A 211 -13.85 -3.82 18.80
N PRO A 212 -15.04 -3.20 18.92
CA PRO A 212 -16.33 -3.65 18.39
C PRO A 212 -16.53 -3.30 16.90
N GLU A 213 -17.47 -3.99 16.25
CA GLU A 213 -17.84 -3.83 14.82
C GLU A 213 -18.02 -2.35 14.39
N GLY A 214 -18.56 -1.50 15.26
CA GLY A 214 -18.71 -0.06 14.94
C GLY A 214 -17.39 0.70 14.79
N LEU A 215 -16.35 0.30 15.54
CA LEU A 215 -15.01 0.89 15.44
C LEU A 215 -14.31 0.42 14.16
N GLU A 216 -14.35 -0.89 13.91
CA GLU A 216 -13.84 -1.53 12.70
C GLU A 216 -14.41 -0.87 11.44
N ASN A 217 -15.73 -0.88 11.29
CA ASN A 217 -16.43 -0.24 10.16
C ASN A 217 -16.05 1.24 9.95
N SER A 218 -15.81 1.97 11.06
CA SER A 218 -15.42 3.38 10.98
C SER A 218 -14.00 3.55 10.45
N LEU A 219 -13.07 2.70 10.90
CA LEU A 219 -11.68 2.68 10.44
C LEU A 219 -11.61 2.24 8.97
N GLU A 220 -12.31 1.18 8.61
CA GLU A 220 -12.36 0.67 7.24
C GLU A 220 -12.94 1.69 6.26
N CYS A 221 -14.03 2.37 6.65
CA CYS A 221 -14.61 3.45 5.86
C CYS A 221 -13.60 4.57 5.60
N TYR A 222 -12.88 5.01 6.63
CA TYR A 222 -11.85 6.03 6.50
C TYR A 222 -10.69 5.56 5.60
N LEU A 223 -10.20 4.34 5.81
CA LEU A 223 -9.12 3.77 5.01
C LEU A 223 -9.52 3.59 3.54
N ASN A 224 -10.72 3.13 3.28
CA ASN A 224 -11.25 2.99 1.93
C ASN A 224 -11.30 4.35 1.21
N LEU A 225 -11.80 5.40 1.88
CA LEU A 225 -11.78 6.76 1.33
C LEU A 225 -10.35 7.26 1.08
N LEU A 226 -9.43 7.04 2.02
CA LEU A 226 -8.02 7.43 1.87
C LEU A 226 -7.38 6.73 0.66
N LEU A 227 -7.59 5.42 0.53
CA LEU A 227 -7.05 4.63 -0.57
C LEU A 227 -7.61 5.10 -1.91
N GLN A 228 -8.93 5.25 -2.03
CA GLN A 228 -9.58 5.63 -3.28
C GLN A 228 -9.32 7.08 -3.70
N LEU A 229 -9.22 8.02 -2.75
CA LEU A 229 -9.13 9.45 -3.07
C LEU A 229 -7.69 9.99 -3.07
N VAL A 230 -6.77 9.33 -2.35
CA VAL A 230 -5.39 9.83 -2.19
C VAL A 230 -4.37 8.87 -2.77
N ILE A 231 -4.43 7.59 -2.38
CA ILE A 231 -3.37 6.62 -2.74
C ILE A 231 -3.50 6.14 -4.18
N LEU A 232 -4.64 5.56 -4.55
CA LEU A 232 -4.86 4.99 -5.89
C LEU A 232 -4.71 6.02 -7.03
N PRO A 233 -5.23 7.26 -6.93
CA PRO A 233 -5.00 8.25 -7.97
C PRO A 233 -3.52 8.57 -8.18
N ARG A 234 -2.70 8.53 -7.13
CA ARG A 234 -1.25 8.75 -7.19
C ARG A 234 -0.48 7.52 -7.70
N ALA A 235 -1.00 6.33 -7.44
CA ALA A 235 -0.46 5.07 -7.95
C ALA A 235 -0.90 4.77 -9.41
N SER A 236 -1.78 5.59 -10.00
CA SER A 236 -2.24 5.35 -11.37
C SER A 236 -1.15 5.67 -12.40
N PHE A 237 -0.86 4.71 -13.28
CA PHE A 237 0.22 4.82 -14.26
C PHE A 237 -0.35 5.11 -15.65
N ALA A 238 0.30 6.03 -16.37
CA ALA A 238 0.02 6.18 -17.80
C ALA A 238 0.56 4.97 -18.55
N ILE A 239 -0.25 4.39 -19.44
CA ILE A 239 0.14 3.20 -20.22
C ILE A 239 1.40 3.49 -21.04
N GLU A 240 1.51 4.70 -21.58
CA GLU A 240 2.70 5.17 -22.31
C GLU A 240 3.98 5.10 -21.47
N ASN A 241 3.92 5.36 -20.16
CA ASN A 241 5.09 5.28 -19.29
C ASN A 241 5.54 3.84 -19.03
N MET A 242 4.63 2.86 -19.10
CA MET A 242 4.97 1.45 -18.94
C MET A 242 5.70 0.90 -20.18
N VAL A 243 5.43 1.45 -21.37
CA VAL A 243 5.86 0.86 -22.65
C VAL A 243 6.84 1.75 -23.44
N LEU A 244 6.63 3.06 -23.48
CA LEU A 244 7.39 4.01 -24.29
C LEU A 244 8.40 4.85 -23.53
N GLY A 245 8.43 4.80 -22.20
CA GLY A 245 9.54 5.40 -21.42
C GLY A 245 10.92 4.88 -21.86
N ILE A 246 10.95 3.74 -22.56
CA ILE A 246 12.13 3.07 -23.10
C ILE A 246 12.35 3.41 -24.59
N LEU A 247 11.30 3.76 -25.34
CA LEU A 247 11.30 3.93 -26.78
C LEU A 247 10.86 5.36 -27.14
N ASN A 248 11.83 6.25 -27.34
CA ASN A 248 11.61 7.68 -27.61
C ASN A 248 11.03 7.92 -29.03
N LEU A 249 9.80 7.46 -29.27
CA LEU A 249 9.14 7.44 -30.58
C LEU A 249 7.99 8.45 -30.60
N ALA A 250 8.18 9.57 -31.31
CA ALA A 250 7.27 10.73 -31.27
C ALA A 250 6.02 10.63 -32.17
N THR A 251 5.81 9.52 -32.89
CA THR A 251 4.77 9.38 -33.93
C THR A 251 3.86 8.15 -33.73
N ILE A 252 3.84 7.57 -32.52
CA ILE A 252 3.02 6.40 -32.21
C ILE A 252 1.99 6.78 -31.16
N THR A 253 0.73 6.57 -31.48
CA THR A 253 -0.38 6.64 -30.52
C THR A 253 -0.59 5.26 -29.93
N LEU A 254 -0.64 5.17 -28.60
CA LEU A 254 -0.93 3.93 -27.90
C LEU A 254 -2.35 3.90 -27.36
N SER A 255 -2.95 2.72 -27.41
CA SER A 255 -4.20 2.44 -26.72
C SER A 255 -4.28 1.00 -26.25
N ALA A 256 -4.99 0.75 -25.16
CA ALA A 256 -5.32 -0.58 -24.71
C ALA A 256 -6.14 -1.29 -25.79
N SER A 257 -5.70 -2.49 -26.15
CA SER A 257 -6.33 -3.31 -27.16
C SER A 257 -7.76 -3.67 -26.80
N THR A 258 -8.66 -3.55 -27.77
CA THR A 258 -10.10 -3.83 -27.61
C THR A 258 -10.49 -5.23 -28.11
N THR A 259 -9.57 -5.92 -28.78
CA THR A 259 -9.75 -7.27 -29.33
C THR A 259 -9.47 -8.36 -28.29
N VAL A 260 -8.73 -8.01 -27.22
CA VAL A 260 -8.45 -8.90 -26.08
C VAL A 260 -9.55 -8.73 -25.02
N PRO A 261 -10.27 -9.80 -24.65
CA PRO A 261 -11.28 -9.73 -23.61
C PRO A 261 -10.63 -9.41 -22.26
N ASN A 262 -11.31 -8.62 -21.43
CA ASN A 262 -10.87 -8.24 -20.08
C ASN A 262 -9.47 -7.61 -20.07
N ASN A 263 -9.22 -6.59 -20.89
CA ASN A 263 -7.95 -5.85 -20.86
C ASN A 263 -8.07 -4.63 -19.92
N PRO A 264 -7.35 -4.57 -18.78
CA PRO A 264 -6.21 -5.41 -18.37
C PRO A 264 -6.64 -6.76 -17.77
N VAL A 265 -5.84 -7.81 -18.01
CA VAL A 265 -6.13 -9.18 -17.57
C VAL A 265 -5.36 -9.46 -16.28
N ILE A 266 -6.03 -10.00 -15.25
CA ILE A 266 -5.37 -10.56 -14.06
C ILE A 266 -5.53 -12.09 -14.03
N GLU A 267 -4.44 -12.80 -14.25
CA GLU A 267 -4.35 -14.27 -14.27
C GLU A 267 -2.88 -14.71 -14.21
N ASP A 268 -2.64 -15.98 -13.88
CA ASP A 268 -1.29 -16.58 -13.83
C ASP A 268 -0.30 -15.79 -12.96
N ASP A 269 -0.75 -15.28 -11.82
CA ASP A 269 0.07 -14.47 -10.89
C ASP A 269 0.59 -13.16 -11.53
N GLN A 270 -0.12 -12.66 -12.55
CA GLN A 270 0.28 -11.50 -13.36
C GLN A 270 -0.87 -10.53 -13.61
N LEU A 271 -0.51 -9.24 -13.64
CA LEU A 271 -1.29 -8.18 -14.28
C LEU A 271 -0.76 -7.95 -15.70
N LYS A 272 -1.58 -8.25 -16.69
CA LYS A 272 -1.24 -8.17 -18.12
C LYS A 272 -2.01 -7.01 -18.77
N ILE A 273 -1.33 -6.26 -19.64
CA ILE A 273 -1.93 -5.20 -20.45
C ILE A 273 -1.55 -5.39 -21.92
N PHE A 274 -2.54 -5.37 -22.79
CA PHE A 274 -2.38 -5.53 -24.24
C PHE A 274 -2.63 -4.19 -24.92
N ILE A 275 -1.76 -3.80 -25.85
CA ILE A 275 -1.72 -2.44 -26.40
C ILE A 275 -1.65 -2.48 -27.92
N ASP A 276 -2.51 -1.71 -28.56
CA ASP A 276 -2.52 -1.43 -30.00
C ASP A 276 -1.75 -0.13 -30.27
N CYS A 277 -0.99 -0.12 -31.36
CA CYS A 277 -0.13 0.97 -31.80
C CYS A 277 -0.63 1.52 -33.14
N GLU A 278 -0.97 2.80 -33.17
CA GLU A 278 -1.34 3.49 -34.41
C GLU A 278 -0.28 4.53 -34.76
N VAL A 279 0.14 4.57 -36.03
CA VAL A 279 1.03 5.63 -36.53
C VAL A 279 0.19 6.86 -36.86
N SER A 280 0.52 7.99 -36.22
CA SER A 280 -0.09 9.30 -36.46
C SER A 280 0.56 10.05 -37.62
#